data_AF-A0A2N2Q0Z1-F1
#
_entry.id   AF-A0A2N2Q0Z1-F1
#
_cell.length_a   1.000
_cell.length_b   1.000
_cell.length_c   1.000
_cell.angle_alpha   90.00
_cell.angle_beta   90.00
_cell.angle_gamma   90.00
#
_symmetry.space_group_name_H-M   'P 1'
#
loop_
_entity.id
_entity.type
_entity.pdbx_description
1 polymer ?
#
loop_
_entity_poly.entity_id
_entity_poly.type
_entity_poly.pdbx_seq_one_letter_code
_entity_poly.pdbx_strand_id
1 'polypeptide(L)'
;TLMLASNNVLSPANGEPIIVPSQDIVLGLYYMTREKVAARGEGMRFSNVSEVQRVYDNGLIDLHARITVRIKEYEVDLDGAKHEKITRYETTVGRALLSEVLPAGLPFSYIDKALKKKEISRLINASFRKVGIRETVIFADKLMYTGYTYATRAGMSISINDMLVPPEKEQLIASADAEVKEIEDQYVSGLVTQGERYNKVVDIWGRAGDKVADAMMKQLREEVVKDADGNVMNDKDGKPMRQESFNAIYMMADSGARGSAAQVRQLAGMRGLMAKPDGSIIETPIKANFRDGLNVLQYFISTHGARKGLADTALKTANSGYLTRRLVDVTQDLVVTEQDCGTTEGLVTKALIKGGEVIEPLHDRILGRVAALDVLHPETQEVVYPAGTLLTEDEVEHIDALGIDEVKVRTALTCDTRYGICAKCYGRDLGRGRLISMGEAVGVIAAQSIGEPGTQLTMRTFHIGGAVSRTASVSQAESKSNG
;
A
#
# COMPACT_ATOMS: atom_id res chain seq x y z
N THR A 1 -6.05 -28.22 -15.01
CA THR A 1 -7.04 -27.60 -14.12
C THR A 1 -6.39 -26.75 -13.02
N LEU A 2 -5.32 -27.19 -12.36
CA LEU A 2 -4.74 -26.48 -11.19
C LEU A 2 -3.88 -25.25 -11.54
N MET A 3 -3.07 -25.31 -12.61
CA MET A 3 -2.07 -24.27 -12.93
C MET A 3 -2.61 -23.10 -13.79
N LEU A 4 -3.92 -23.02 -14.03
CA LEU A 4 -4.48 -21.98 -14.89
C LEU A 4 -4.43 -20.63 -14.15
N ALA A 5 -4.02 -19.56 -14.83
CA ALA A 5 -3.80 -18.24 -14.19
C ALA A 5 -5.06 -17.71 -13.48
N SER A 6 -6.24 -17.89 -14.07
CA SER A 6 -7.52 -17.48 -13.47
C SER A 6 -7.86 -18.20 -12.16
N ASN A 7 -7.20 -19.32 -11.85
CA ASN A 7 -7.39 -20.06 -10.61
C ASN A 7 -6.40 -19.65 -9.51
N ASN A 8 -5.36 -18.89 -9.86
CA ASN A 8 -4.25 -18.53 -8.97
C ASN A 8 -4.18 -17.00 -8.84
N VAL A 9 -5.24 -16.41 -8.29
CA VAL A 9 -5.42 -14.95 -8.18
C VAL A 9 -5.02 -14.38 -6.83
N LEU A 10 -4.93 -15.22 -5.80
CA LEU A 10 -4.50 -14.86 -4.45
C LEU A 10 -3.08 -15.36 -4.19
N SER A 11 -2.36 -14.62 -3.36
CA SER A 11 -1.06 -15.02 -2.83
C SER A 11 -1.24 -16.17 -1.83
N PRO A 12 -0.51 -17.29 -1.98
CA PRO A 12 -0.55 -18.39 -1.02
C PRO A 12 0.10 -18.03 0.34
N ALA A 13 0.82 -16.91 0.43
CA ALA A 13 1.49 -16.48 1.66
C ALA A 13 0.54 -15.75 2.63
N ASN A 14 -0.39 -14.95 2.11
CA ASN A 14 -1.22 -14.04 2.91
C ASN A 14 -2.68 -13.95 2.45
N GLY A 15 -3.06 -14.58 1.34
CA GLY A 15 -4.43 -14.55 0.81
C GLY A 15 -4.86 -13.23 0.20
N GLU A 16 -3.95 -12.27 0.05
CA GLU A 16 -4.22 -11.03 -0.68
C GLU A 16 -4.18 -11.27 -2.19
N PRO A 17 -4.94 -10.53 -3.01
CA PRO A 17 -4.85 -10.63 -4.46
C PRO A 17 -3.43 -10.33 -4.95
N ILE A 18 -2.88 -11.19 -5.81
CA ILE A 18 -1.59 -10.95 -6.49
C ILE A 18 -1.78 -10.28 -7.86
N ILE A 19 -2.96 -10.45 -8.45
CA ILE A 19 -3.35 -9.88 -9.76
C ILE A 19 -3.72 -8.39 -9.68
N VAL A 20 -3.15 -7.66 -8.71
CA VAL A 20 -3.44 -6.23 -8.52
C VAL A 20 -2.87 -5.44 -9.72
N PRO A 21 -3.68 -4.58 -10.35
CA PRO A 21 -3.20 -3.63 -11.35
C PRO A 21 -1.91 -2.93 -10.92
N SER A 22 -1.01 -2.74 -11.88
CA SER A 22 0.29 -2.13 -11.60
C SER A 22 0.54 -0.92 -12.50
N GLN A 23 1.36 0.00 -12.00
CA GLN A 23 1.90 1.15 -12.74
C GLN A 23 0.80 1.93 -13.47
N ASP A 24 0.84 1.95 -14.80
CA ASP A 24 0.00 2.79 -15.67
C ASP A 24 -1.49 2.50 -15.49
N ILE A 25 -1.88 1.25 -15.21
CA ILE A 25 -3.29 0.88 -14.97
C ILE A 25 -3.79 1.58 -13.70
N VAL A 26 -2.99 1.54 -12.63
CA VAL A 26 -3.30 2.24 -11.37
C VAL A 26 -3.38 3.74 -11.61
N LEU A 27 -2.43 4.29 -12.38
CA LEU A 27 -2.39 5.72 -12.67
C LEU A 27 -3.63 6.17 -13.45
N GLY A 28 -4.07 5.39 -14.44
CA GLY A 28 -5.28 5.67 -15.23
C GLY A 28 -6.55 5.61 -14.40
N LEU A 29 -6.71 4.59 -13.55
CA LEU A 29 -7.85 4.47 -12.63
C LEU A 29 -7.84 5.58 -11.57
N TYR A 30 -6.68 5.91 -11.03
CA TYR A 30 -6.51 7.02 -10.09
C TYR A 30 -6.87 8.36 -10.74
N TYR A 31 -6.33 8.64 -11.93
CA TYR A 31 -6.68 9.83 -12.70
C TYR A 31 -8.20 9.90 -12.94
N MET A 32 -8.80 8.85 -13.48
CA MET A 32 -10.24 8.77 -13.73
C MET A 32 -11.10 9.05 -12.50
N THR A 33 -10.68 8.57 -11.32
CA THR A 33 -11.49 8.66 -10.09
C THR A 33 -11.19 9.88 -9.23
N ARG A 34 -10.23 10.74 -9.63
CA ARG A 34 -10.00 12.03 -8.96
C ARG A 34 -11.09 13.04 -9.29
N GLU A 35 -11.31 13.92 -8.32
CA GLU A 35 -12.18 15.09 -8.44
C GLU A 35 -11.34 16.34 -8.67
N LYS A 36 -11.90 17.29 -9.40
CA LYS A 36 -11.30 18.61 -9.66
C LYS A 36 -12.36 19.66 -9.35
N VAL A 37 -11.94 20.70 -8.63
CA VAL A 37 -12.83 21.82 -8.32
C VAL A 37 -12.96 22.73 -9.54
N ALA A 38 -14.16 23.28 -9.77
CA ALA A 38 -14.47 24.15 -10.90
C ALA A 38 -14.22 23.51 -12.28
N ALA A 39 -14.46 22.20 -12.35
CA ALA A 39 -14.36 21.47 -13.59
C ALA A 39 -15.57 21.74 -14.49
N ARG A 40 -15.35 21.71 -15.81
CA ARG A 40 -16.43 21.96 -16.77
C ARG A 40 -17.56 20.95 -16.59
N GLY A 41 -18.78 21.44 -16.41
CA GLY A 41 -19.99 20.62 -16.18
C GLY A 41 -20.20 20.19 -14.73
N GLU A 42 -19.54 20.84 -13.78
CA GLU A 42 -19.83 20.71 -12.35
C GLU A 42 -21.30 21.04 -12.03
N GLY A 43 -21.90 20.23 -11.15
CA GLY A 43 -23.30 20.38 -10.73
C GLY A 43 -24.35 19.87 -11.73
N MET A 44 -23.94 19.37 -12.90
CA MET A 44 -24.85 18.76 -13.87
C MET A 44 -25.52 17.50 -13.29
N ARG A 45 -26.75 17.25 -13.73
CA ARG A 45 -27.58 16.13 -13.26
C ARG A 45 -27.91 15.21 -14.42
N PHE A 46 -27.61 13.94 -14.25
CA PHE A 46 -27.78 12.93 -15.29
C PHE A 46 -28.76 11.84 -14.83
N SER A 47 -29.52 11.33 -15.79
CA SER A 47 -30.53 10.30 -15.57
C SER A 47 -29.96 8.89 -15.46
N ASN A 48 -28.84 8.62 -16.15
CA ASN A 48 -28.12 7.34 -16.16
C ASN A 48 -26.66 7.53 -16.61
N VAL A 49 -25.85 6.47 -16.50
CA VAL A 49 -24.42 6.49 -16.86
C VAL A 49 -24.20 6.63 -18.38
N SER A 50 -25.07 6.06 -19.22
CA SER A 50 -24.97 6.19 -20.68
C SER A 50 -25.13 7.63 -21.17
N GLU A 51 -25.94 8.43 -20.47
CA GLU A 51 -26.06 9.87 -20.72
C GLU A 51 -24.77 10.61 -20.34
N VAL A 52 -24.16 10.26 -19.20
CA VAL A 52 -22.85 10.79 -18.79
C VAL A 52 -21.79 10.48 -19.86
N GLN A 53 -21.74 9.23 -20.35
CA GLN A 53 -20.81 8.82 -21.40
C GLN A 53 -21.01 9.64 -22.67
N ARG A 54 -22.25 9.81 -23.14
CA ARG A 54 -22.54 10.61 -24.34
C ARG A 54 -22.09 12.07 -24.20
N VAL A 55 -22.28 12.68 -23.03
CA VAL A 55 -21.89 14.08 -22.78
C VAL A 55 -20.36 14.21 -22.66
N TYR A 56 -19.70 13.21 -22.08
CA TYR A 56 -18.25 13.12 -22.01
C TYR A 56 -17.61 12.92 -23.39
N ASP A 57 -18.13 12.01 -24.20
CA ASP A 57 -17.63 11.74 -25.56
C ASP A 57 -17.81 12.94 -26.50
N ASN A 58 -18.86 13.75 -26.30
CA ASN A 58 -19.04 15.03 -26.99
C ASN A 58 -18.13 16.15 -26.47
N GLY A 59 -17.34 15.90 -25.42
CA GLY A 59 -16.43 16.89 -24.85
C GLY A 59 -17.17 18.09 -24.22
N LEU A 60 -18.37 17.88 -23.67
CA LEU A 60 -19.15 18.92 -22.99
C LEU A 60 -18.89 18.97 -21.48
N ILE A 61 -18.37 17.87 -20.91
CA ILE A 61 -18.06 17.73 -19.48
C ILE A 61 -16.61 17.26 -19.29
N ASP A 62 -16.00 17.56 -18.14
CA ASP A 62 -14.68 17.07 -17.76
C ASP A 62 -14.78 15.76 -16.94
N LEU A 63 -13.76 14.90 -17.02
CA LEU A 63 -13.74 13.58 -16.37
C LEU A 63 -13.78 13.70 -14.83
N HIS A 64 -13.20 14.77 -14.31
CA HIS A 64 -13.07 15.03 -12.88
C HIS A 64 -14.22 15.89 -12.31
N ALA A 65 -15.20 16.25 -13.14
CA ALA A 65 -16.32 17.09 -12.73
C ALA A 65 -17.25 16.37 -11.77
N ARG A 66 -17.64 17.08 -10.71
CA ARG A 66 -18.60 16.62 -9.71
C ARG A 66 -20.03 16.75 -10.25
N ILE A 67 -20.73 15.64 -10.33
CA ILE A 67 -22.04 15.50 -10.97
C ILE A 67 -23.01 14.76 -10.04
N THR A 68 -24.30 14.88 -10.31
CA THR A 68 -25.29 14.00 -9.68
C THR A 68 -25.87 13.03 -10.71
N VAL A 69 -25.69 11.72 -10.51
CA VAL A 69 -26.14 10.68 -11.45
C VAL A 69 -26.89 9.58 -10.72
N ARG A 70 -27.84 8.94 -11.40
CA ARG A 70 -28.48 7.71 -10.92
C ARG A 70 -27.67 6.52 -11.40
N ILE A 71 -27.17 5.73 -10.48
CA ILE A 71 -26.36 4.53 -10.74
C ILE A 71 -27.23 3.31 -10.47
N LYS A 72 -27.12 2.33 -11.37
CA LYS A 72 -27.77 1.03 -11.22
C LYS A 72 -26.83 0.12 -10.46
N GLU A 73 -27.24 -0.29 -9.26
CA GLU A 73 -26.54 -1.24 -8.41
C GLU A 73 -27.31 -2.56 -8.39
N TYR A 74 -26.59 -3.65 -8.13
CA TYR A 74 -27.19 -4.96 -7.93
C TYR A 74 -26.78 -5.46 -6.56
N GLU A 75 -27.76 -5.63 -5.68
CA GLU A 75 -27.58 -6.35 -4.42
C GLU A 75 -27.82 -7.85 -4.70
N VAL A 76 -26.94 -8.69 -4.16
CA VAL A 76 -27.03 -10.15 -4.30
C VAL A 76 -27.42 -10.69 -2.93
N ASP A 77 -28.60 -11.30 -2.85
CA ASP A 77 -29.06 -11.98 -1.64
C ASP A 77 -28.28 -13.28 -1.42
N LEU A 78 -28.39 -13.83 -0.19
CA LEU A 78 -27.76 -15.11 0.19
C LEU A 78 -28.18 -16.29 -0.74
N ASP A 79 -29.37 -16.20 -1.34
CA ASP A 79 -29.89 -17.18 -2.31
C ASP A 79 -29.37 -16.97 -3.75
N GLY A 80 -28.51 -15.97 -3.97
CA GLY A 80 -27.97 -15.60 -5.28
C GLY A 80 -28.92 -14.80 -6.18
N ALA A 81 -30.11 -14.42 -5.67
CA ALA A 81 -31.04 -13.55 -6.36
C ALA A 81 -30.49 -12.13 -6.46
N LYS A 82 -30.59 -11.52 -7.65
CA LYS A 82 -30.09 -10.17 -7.93
C LYS A 82 -31.24 -9.17 -7.86
N HIS A 83 -31.15 -8.22 -6.93
CA HIS A 83 -32.10 -7.12 -6.80
C HIS A 83 -31.50 -5.84 -7.40
N GLU A 84 -32.17 -5.27 -8.40
CA GLU A 84 -31.77 -3.99 -8.99
C GLU A 84 -32.15 -2.85 -8.04
N LYS A 85 -31.15 -2.06 -7.63
CA LYS A 85 -31.31 -0.89 -6.80
C LYS A 85 -30.80 0.33 -7.56
N ILE A 86 -31.65 1.34 -7.71
CA ILE A 86 -31.27 2.58 -8.39
C ILE A 86 -31.07 3.65 -7.32
N THR A 87 -29.82 4.01 -7.09
CA THR A 87 -29.43 5.01 -6.09
C THR A 87 -28.91 6.26 -6.79
N ARG A 88 -29.23 7.43 -6.24
CA ARG A 88 -28.70 8.70 -6.73
C ARG A 88 -27.46 9.06 -5.93
N TYR A 89 -26.32 9.22 -6.60
CA TYR A 89 -25.06 9.59 -6.00
C TYR A 89 -24.58 10.96 -6.49
N GLU A 90 -23.88 11.67 -5.62
CA GLU A 90 -23.06 12.82 -5.98
C GLU A 90 -21.61 12.32 -6.10
N THR A 91 -21.10 12.23 -7.32
CA THR A 91 -19.81 11.59 -7.61
C THR A 91 -19.16 12.27 -8.82
N THR A 92 -18.04 11.76 -9.31
CA THR A 92 -17.39 12.29 -10.52
C THR A 92 -17.81 11.56 -11.79
N VAL A 93 -17.66 12.20 -12.95
CA VAL A 93 -17.90 11.57 -14.26
C VAL A 93 -17.10 10.27 -14.39
N GLY A 94 -15.81 10.28 -14.04
CA GLY A 94 -14.99 9.08 -14.14
C GLY A 94 -15.40 7.96 -13.17
N ARG A 95 -15.79 8.26 -11.93
CA ARG A 95 -16.32 7.24 -11.00
C ARG A 95 -17.64 6.65 -11.51
N ALA A 96 -18.51 7.50 -12.07
CA ALA A 96 -19.77 7.07 -12.67
C ALA A 96 -19.54 6.12 -13.87
N LEU A 97 -18.60 6.45 -14.77
CA LEU A 97 -18.25 5.57 -15.89
C LEU A 97 -17.64 4.25 -15.42
N LEU A 98 -16.85 4.28 -14.34
CA LEU A 98 -16.25 3.07 -13.77
C LEU A 98 -17.29 2.14 -13.11
N SER A 99 -18.46 2.67 -12.74
CA SER A 99 -19.55 1.86 -12.17
C SER A 99 -20.07 0.76 -13.10
N GLU A 100 -19.99 0.95 -14.43
CA GLU A 100 -20.42 -0.07 -15.40
C GLU A 100 -19.53 -1.32 -15.40
N VAL A 101 -18.30 -1.17 -14.90
CA VAL A 101 -17.32 -2.25 -14.81
C VAL A 101 -17.53 -3.09 -13.54
N LEU A 102 -18.19 -2.53 -12.52
CA LEU A 102 -18.36 -3.16 -11.21
C LEU A 102 -19.24 -4.44 -11.33
N PRO A 103 -18.82 -5.57 -10.74
CA PRO A 103 -19.63 -6.79 -10.74
C PRO A 103 -20.84 -6.63 -9.81
N ALA A 104 -21.91 -7.38 -10.13
CA ALA A 104 -23.10 -7.44 -9.28
C ALA A 104 -22.73 -7.99 -7.88
N GLY A 105 -23.22 -7.35 -6.81
CA GLY A 105 -22.92 -7.71 -5.41
C GLY A 105 -21.88 -6.83 -4.73
N LEU A 106 -21.18 -5.96 -5.47
CA LEU A 106 -20.36 -4.90 -4.87
C LEU A 106 -21.11 -3.56 -4.87
N PRO A 107 -21.15 -2.84 -3.73
CA PRO A 107 -21.74 -1.52 -3.67
C PRO A 107 -20.84 -0.48 -4.34
N PHE A 108 -21.45 0.58 -4.87
CA PHE A 108 -20.73 1.68 -5.53
C PHE A 108 -19.75 2.41 -4.61
N SER A 109 -19.96 2.36 -3.29
CA SER A 109 -19.09 2.95 -2.28
C SER A 109 -17.62 2.48 -2.34
N TYR A 110 -17.34 1.31 -2.91
CA TYR A 110 -15.95 0.87 -3.10
C TYR A 110 -15.21 1.66 -4.18
N ILE A 111 -15.93 2.20 -5.17
CA ILE A 111 -15.37 3.00 -6.28
C ILE A 111 -15.48 4.51 -6.00
N ASP A 112 -16.38 4.95 -5.12
CA ASP A 112 -16.62 6.37 -4.84
C ASP A 112 -15.53 7.05 -3.98
N LYS A 113 -14.28 6.91 -4.41
CA LYS A 113 -13.09 7.50 -3.82
C LYS A 113 -11.97 7.53 -4.86
N ALA A 114 -10.90 8.28 -4.59
CA ALA A 114 -9.71 8.23 -5.42
C ALA A 114 -9.05 6.84 -5.31
N LEU A 115 -9.06 6.08 -6.41
CA LEU A 115 -8.57 4.71 -6.45
C LEU A 115 -7.04 4.66 -6.50
N LYS A 116 -6.41 4.74 -5.33
CA LYS A 116 -4.98 4.47 -5.13
C LYS A 116 -4.70 2.96 -5.23
N LYS A 117 -3.45 2.56 -5.42
CA LYS A 117 -3.03 1.14 -5.51
C LYS A 117 -3.60 0.26 -4.38
N LYS A 118 -3.59 0.74 -3.14
CA LYS A 118 -4.11 0.02 -1.97
C LYS A 118 -5.63 -0.17 -2.05
N GLU A 119 -6.36 0.86 -2.47
CA GLU A 119 -7.82 0.79 -2.60
C GLU A 119 -8.24 -0.15 -3.74
N ILE A 120 -7.49 -0.15 -4.85
CA ILE A 120 -7.70 -1.10 -5.95
C ILE A 120 -7.48 -2.55 -5.48
N SER A 121 -6.43 -2.80 -4.68
CA SER A 121 -6.21 -4.12 -4.09
C SER A 121 -7.38 -4.56 -3.20
N ARG A 122 -7.87 -3.66 -2.33
CA ARG A 122 -9.04 -3.92 -1.49
C ARG A 122 -10.31 -4.16 -2.31
N LEU A 123 -10.51 -3.42 -3.40
CA LEU A 123 -11.64 -3.57 -4.31
C LEU A 123 -11.64 -4.97 -4.96
N ILE A 124 -10.49 -5.45 -5.44
CA ILE A 124 -10.35 -6.80 -6.00
C ILE A 124 -10.55 -7.88 -4.92
N ASN A 125 -10.01 -7.66 -3.71
CA ASN A 125 -10.20 -8.59 -2.60
C ASN A 125 -11.69 -8.71 -2.21
N ALA A 126 -12.39 -7.58 -2.10
CA ALA A 126 -13.82 -7.55 -1.85
C ALA A 126 -14.61 -8.27 -2.95
N SER A 127 -14.24 -8.08 -4.22
CA SER A 127 -14.82 -8.81 -5.35
C SER A 127 -14.65 -10.32 -5.21
N PHE A 128 -13.42 -10.77 -4.87
CA PHE A 128 -13.12 -12.19 -4.72
C PHE A 128 -13.97 -12.83 -3.62
N ARG A 129 -14.11 -12.14 -2.49
CA ARG A 129 -14.83 -12.63 -1.31
C ARG A 129 -16.34 -12.67 -1.52
N LYS A 130 -16.94 -11.60 -2.07
CA LYS A 130 -18.39 -11.46 -2.19
C LYS A 130 -18.97 -12.10 -3.46
N VAL A 131 -18.26 -11.99 -4.58
CA VAL A 131 -18.77 -12.38 -5.91
C VAL A 131 -18.12 -13.68 -6.41
N GLY A 132 -16.95 -14.01 -5.88
CA GLY A 132 -16.21 -15.23 -6.22
C GLY A 132 -15.19 -15.04 -7.36
N ILE A 133 -14.49 -16.13 -7.68
CA ILE A 133 -13.28 -16.10 -8.52
C ILE A 133 -13.56 -15.69 -9.97
N ARG A 134 -14.62 -16.23 -10.59
CA ARG A 134 -14.91 -16.04 -12.02
C ARG A 134 -15.20 -14.57 -12.34
N GLU A 135 -16.12 -13.97 -11.60
CA GLU A 135 -16.49 -12.57 -11.79
C GLU A 135 -15.34 -11.63 -11.45
N THR A 136 -14.52 -11.98 -10.44
CA THR A 136 -13.34 -11.20 -10.08
C THR A 136 -12.29 -11.18 -11.17
N VAL A 137 -12.06 -12.30 -11.87
CA VAL A 137 -11.13 -12.36 -13.01
C VAL A 137 -11.64 -11.49 -14.17
N ILE A 138 -12.93 -11.56 -14.49
CA ILE A 138 -13.54 -10.71 -15.53
C ILE A 138 -13.44 -9.23 -15.13
N PHE A 139 -13.69 -8.93 -13.86
CA PHE A 139 -13.60 -7.58 -13.33
C PHE A 139 -12.18 -7.02 -13.40
N ALA A 140 -11.17 -7.80 -12.99
CA ALA A 140 -9.76 -7.40 -13.08
C ALA A 140 -9.32 -7.12 -14.52
N ASP A 141 -9.79 -7.92 -15.48
CA ASP A 141 -9.53 -7.71 -16.91
C ASP A 141 -10.18 -6.42 -17.44
N LYS A 142 -11.45 -6.17 -17.10
CA LYS A 142 -12.12 -4.90 -17.45
C LYS A 142 -11.45 -3.68 -16.79
N LEU A 143 -11.00 -3.80 -15.54
CA LEU A 143 -10.23 -2.76 -14.85
C LEU A 143 -8.91 -2.48 -15.58
N MET A 144 -8.23 -3.52 -16.07
CA MET A 144 -7.01 -3.37 -16.87
C MET A 144 -7.27 -2.56 -18.14
N TYR A 145 -8.26 -2.93 -18.96
CA TYR A 145 -8.58 -2.20 -20.20
C TYR A 145 -9.01 -0.76 -19.93
N THR A 146 -9.82 -0.54 -18.89
CA THR A 146 -10.26 0.80 -18.49
C THR A 146 -9.06 1.64 -18.05
N GLY A 147 -8.21 1.11 -17.17
CA GLY A 147 -7.02 1.79 -16.70
C GLY A 147 -6.09 2.19 -17.84
N TYR A 148 -5.78 1.30 -18.79
CA TYR A 148 -4.93 1.65 -19.95
C TYR A 148 -5.56 2.72 -20.85
N THR A 149 -6.87 2.63 -21.10
CA THR A 149 -7.59 3.59 -21.94
C THR A 149 -7.51 4.99 -21.33
N TYR A 150 -7.81 5.13 -20.04
CA TYR A 150 -7.79 6.43 -19.37
C TYR A 150 -6.38 6.91 -19.04
N ALA A 151 -5.40 6.01 -18.81
CA ALA A 151 -3.99 6.40 -18.70
C ALA A 151 -3.48 7.03 -20.00
N THR A 152 -3.85 6.46 -21.15
CA THR A 152 -3.50 7.02 -22.47
C THR A 152 -4.16 8.39 -22.69
N ARG A 153 -5.46 8.52 -22.35
CA ARG A 153 -6.19 9.80 -22.46
C ARG A 153 -5.68 10.88 -21.50
N ALA A 154 -5.19 10.49 -20.33
CA ALA A 154 -4.63 11.42 -19.35
C ALA A 154 -3.38 12.15 -19.90
N GLY A 155 -2.68 11.55 -20.87
CA GLY A 155 -1.53 12.19 -21.53
C GLY A 155 -0.42 12.60 -20.56
N MET A 156 -0.30 11.90 -19.43
CA MET A 156 0.63 12.27 -18.37
C MET A 156 2.06 12.15 -18.87
N SER A 157 2.84 13.20 -18.65
CA SER A 157 4.25 13.27 -19.00
C SER A 157 5.06 13.77 -17.81
N ILE A 158 6.38 13.56 -17.86
CA ILE A 158 7.31 14.11 -16.88
C ILE A 158 8.17 15.13 -17.60
N SER A 159 8.14 16.37 -17.12
CA SER A 159 8.98 17.47 -17.57
C SER A 159 9.86 18.00 -16.44
N ILE A 160 10.88 18.78 -16.81
CA ILE A 160 11.70 19.48 -15.82
C ILE A 160 10.86 20.47 -14.99
N ASN A 161 9.79 21.02 -15.56
CA ASN A 161 8.92 21.97 -14.88
C ASN A 161 8.07 21.32 -13.79
N ASP A 162 7.79 20.02 -13.89
CA ASP A 162 7.04 19.28 -12.88
C ASP A 162 7.84 19.08 -11.58
N MET A 163 9.17 19.20 -11.64
CA MET A 163 10.07 19.03 -10.49
C MET A 163 10.18 20.31 -9.66
N LEU A 164 9.13 20.70 -8.95
CA LEU A 164 9.09 21.98 -8.22
C LEU A 164 10.05 21.98 -7.01
N VAL A 165 11.04 22.87 -7.03
CA VAL A 165 12.00 23.05 -5.93
C VAL A 165 11.43 24.06 -4.93
N PRO A 166 11.44 23.75 -3.62
CA PRO A 166 10.92 24.66 -2.62
C PRO A 166 11.78 25.93 -2.49
N PRO A 167 11.18 27.14 -2.48
CA PRO A 167 11.92 28.38 -2.33
C PRO A 167 12.60 28.47 -0.95
N GLU A 168 12.03 27.82 0.06
CA GLU A 168 12.57 27.73 1.42
C GLU A 168 13.87 26.91 1.49
N LYS A 169 14.22 26.14 0.45
CA LYS A 169 15.38 25.24 0.41
C LYS A 169 16.68 25.94 0.79
N GLU A 170 16.96 27.09 0.19
CA GLU A 170 18.23 27.80 0.42
C GLU A 170 18.35 28.29 1.87
N GLN A 171 17.24 28.76 2.44
CA GLN A 171 17.18 29.21 3.83
C GLN A 171 17.39 28.05 4.81
N LEU A 172 16.75 26.90 4.55
CA LEU A 172 16.90 25.69 5.37
C LEU A 172 18.34 25.15 5.34
N ILE A 173 18.98 25.17 4.17
CA ILE A 173 20.37 24.75 4.01
C ILE A 173 21.31 25.73 4.74
N ALA A 174 21.10 27.05 4.59
CA ALA A 174 21.91 28.06 5.26
C ALA A 174 21.81 27.97 6.80
N SER A 175 20.60 27.71 7.33
CA SER A 175 20.40 27.46 8.76
C SER A 175 21.18 26.23 9.24
N ALA A 176 21.14 25.14 8.48
CA ALA A 176 21.88 23.92 8.83
C ALA A 176 23.40 24.12 8.75
N ASP A 177 23.89 24.87 7.76
CA ASP A 177 25.31 25.23 7.65
C ASP A 177 25.78 26.07 8.86
N ALA A 178 24.94 27.00 9.34
CA ALA A 178 25.24 27.78 10.54
C ALA A 178 25.29 26.91 11.80
N GLU A 179 24.33 26.00 11.99
CA GLU A 179 24.33 25.02 13.09
C GLU A 179 25.61 24.14 13.06
N VAL A 180 26.01 23.65 11.87
CA VAL A 180 27.22 22.83 11.72
C VAL A 180 28.47 23.62 12.07
N LYS A 181 28.56 24.88 11.65
CA LYS A 181 29.70 25.75 11.96
C LYS A 181 29.83 25.99 13.47
N GLU A 182 28.73 26.17 14.18
CA GLU A 182 28.74 26.31 15.65
C GLU A 182 29.30 25.04 16.33
N ILE A 183 28.92 23.85 15.85
CA ILE A 183 29.45 22.58 16.36
C ILE A 183 30.95 22.42 16.04
N GLU A 184 31.40 22.91 14.88
CA GLU A 184 32.80 22.91 14.50
C GLU A 184 33.63 23.86 15.39
N ASP A 185 33.11 25.05 15.70
CA ASP A 185 33.75 26.00 16.62
C ASP A 185 33.84 25.44 18.05
N GLN A 186 32.79 24.73 18.50
CA GLN A 186 32.81 24.01 19.79
C GLN A 186 33.88 22.92 19.82
N TYR A 187 34.09 22.21 18.71
CA TYR A 187 35.12 21.18 18.58
C TYR A 187 36.53 21.79 18.64
N VAL A 188 36.77 22.88 17.92
CA VAL A 188 38.05 23.62 17.95
C VAL A 188 38.33 24.17 19.35
N SER A 189 37.30 24.58 20.08
CA SER A 189 37.39 25.05 21.47
C SER A 189 37.55 23.93 22.51
N GLY A 190 37.53 22.66 22.09
CA GLY A 190 37.69 21.50 22.97
C GLY A 190 36.45 21.15 23.82
N LEU A 191 35.27 21.69 23.51
CA LEU A 191 34.03 21.47 24.25
C LEU A 191 33.34 20.14 23.89
N VAL A 192 33.60 19.61 22.69
CA VAL A 192 33.00 18.36 22.19
C VAL A 192 34.08 17.44 21.66
N THR A 193 33.87 16.13 21.78
CA THR A 193 34.77 15.12 21.20
C THR A 193 34.51 14.94 19.71
N GLN A 194 35.47 14.35 18.98
CA GLN A 194 35.34 14.10 17.54
C GLN A 194 34.15 13.19 17.19
N GLY A 195 33.85 12.19 18.03
CA GLY A 195 32.71 11.29 17.83
C GLY A 195 31.37 12.01 18.02
N GLU A 196 31.25 12.85 19.05
CA GLU A 196 30.06 13.67 19.28
C GLU A 196 29.85 14.70 18.18
N ARG A 197 30.92 15.36 17.73
CA ARG A 197 30.90 16.28 16.58
C ARG A 197 30.31 15.58 15.36
N TYR A 198 30.86 14.43 14.98
CA TYR A 198 30.39 13.65 13.84
C TYR A 198 28.90 13.30 13.94
N ASN A 199 28.47 12.75 15.08
CA ASN A 199 27.06 12.37 15.27
C ASN A 199 26.11 13.58 15.22
N LYS A 200 26.50 14.72 15.81
CA LYS A 200 25.72 15.96 15.76
C LYS A 200 25.60 16.50 14.33
N VAL A 201 26.69 16.52 13.57
CA VAL A 201 26.69 16.98 12.17
C VAL A 201 25.78 16.09 11.31
N VAL A 202 25.87 14.77 11.47
CA VAL A 202 25.00 13.81 10.77
C VAL A 202 23.53 14.03 11.13
N ASP A 203 23.20 14.26 12.40
CA ASP A 203 21.81 14.52 12.82
C ASP A 203 21.28 15.86 12.30
N ILE A 204 22.09 16.94 12.32
CA ILE A 204 21.70 18.25 11.75
C ILE A 204 21.36 18.10 10.26
N TRP A 205 22.22 17.43 9.48
CA TRP A 205 21.95 17.20 8.06
C TRP A 205 20.79 16.25 7.80
N GLY A 206 20.58 15.26 8.66
CA GLY A 206 19.39 14.40 8.64
C GLY A 206 18.12 15.22 8.80
N ARG A 207 18.04 16.02 9.88
CA ARG A 207 16.90 16.91 10.17
C ARG A 207 16.67 17.95 9.06
N ALA A 208 17.74 18.58 8.57
CA ALA A 208 17.63 19.56 7.48
C ALA A 208 17.09 18.92 6.19
N GLY A 209 17.56 17.72 5.86
CA GLY A 209 17.06 16.98 4.71
C GLY A 209 15.58 16.62 4.82
N ASP A 210 15.11 16.26 6.02
CA ASP A 210 13.69 15.95 6.25
C ASP A 210 12.83 17.22 6.15
N LYS A 211 13.26 18.35 6.72
CA LYS A 211 12.58 19.65 6.56
C LYS A 211 12.45 20.08 5.10
N VAL A 212 13.50 19.92 4.30
CA VAL A 212 13.47 20.24 2.86
C VAL A 212 12.51 19.31 2.12
N ALA A 213 12.44 18.03 2.50
CA ALA A 213 11.51 17.07 1.92
C ALA A 213 10.06 17.42 2.23
N ASP A 214 9.77 17.81 3.47
CA ASP A 214 8.43 18.21 3.91
C ASP A 214 7.98 19.50 3.21
N ALA A 215 8.86 20.51 3.11
CA ALA A 215 8.57 21.75 2.38
C ALA A 215 8.28 21.47 0.89
N MET A 216 9.08 20.60 0.26
CA MET A 216 8.87 20.17 -1.13
C MET A 216 7.52 19.45 -1.30
N MET A 217 7.22 18.47 -0.45
CA MET A 217 5.97 17.72 -0.53
C MET A 217 4.74 18.61 -0.31
N LYS A 218 4.82 19.58 0.61
CA LYS A 218 3.76 20.56 0.86
C LYS A 218 3.48 21.42 -0.37
N GLN A 219 4.52 21.88 -1.06
CA GLN A 219 4.36 22.66 -2.29
C GLN A 219 3.82 21.81 -3.44
N LEU A 220 4.27 20.57 -3.56
CA LEU A 220 3.86 19.68 -4.65
C LEU A 220 2.43 19.13 -4.45
N ARG A 221 1.97 19.01 -3.21
CA ARG A 221 0.65 18.44 -2.86
C ARG A 221 -0.51 19.37 -3.16
N GLU A 222 -0.33 20.68 -3.04
CA GLU A 222 -1.43 21.64 -3.11
C GLU A 222 -1.22 22.67 -4.21
N GLU A 223 -2.17 22.74 -5.14
CA GLU A 223 -2.21 23.76 -6.19
C GLU A 223 -3.37 24.72 -6.00
N VAL A 224 -3.22 25.94 -6.52
CA VAL A 224 -4.28 26.95 -6.49
C VAL A 224 -5.29 26.63 -7.60
N VAL A 225 -6.57 26.59 -7.24
CA VAL A 225 -7.67 26.35 -8.17
C VAL A 225 -7.78 27.53 -9.14
N LYS A 226 -7.80 27.21 -10.43
CA LYS A 226 -8.03 28.18 -11.50
C LYS A 226 -9.36 27.86 -12.18
N ASP A 227 -10.12 28.90 -12.49
CA ASP A 227 -11.33 28.83 -13.29
C ASP A 227 -11.03 28.37 -14.73
N ALA A 228 -12.09 28.05 -15.48
CA ALA A 228 -12.02 27.74 -16.91
C ALA A 228 -11.31 28.83 -17.75
N ASP A 229 -11.36 30.09 -17.29
CA ASP A 229 -10.69 31.25 -17.90
C ASP A 229 -9.27 31.50 -17.36
N GLY A 230 -8.77 30.65 -16.46
CA GLY A 230 -7.42 30.73 -15.88
C GLY A 230 -7.27 31.67 -14.68
N ASN A 231 -8.36 32.27 -14.22
CA ASN A 231 -8.38 33.15 -13.03
C ASN A 231 -8.32 32.34 -11.74
N VAL A 232 -7.66 32.87 -10.71
CA VAL A 232 -7.61 32.23 -9.39
C VAL A 232 -8.97 32.31 -8.72
N MET A 233 -9.55 31.17 -8.40
CA MET A 233 -10.77 31.12 -7.60
C MET A 233 -10.45 31.39 -6.15
N ASN A 234 -11.23 32.26 -5.52
CA ASN A 234 -11.18 32.48 -4.09
C ASN A 234 -12.33 31.74 -3.41
N ASP A 235 -12.05 31.19 -2.24
CA ASP A 235 -13.04 30.62 -1.33
C ASP A 235 -13.96 31.73 -0.77
N LYS A 236 -15.01 31.34 -0.03
CA LYS A 236 -16.02 32.25 0.56
C LYS A 236 -15.41 33.34 1.43
N ASP A 237 -14.20 33.12 1.95
CA ASP A 237 -13.43 34.07 2.78
C ASP A 237 -12.44 34.95 1.98
N GLY A 238 -12.47 34.90 0.64
CA GLY A 238 -11.60 35.70 -0.23
C GLY A 238 -10.15 35.19 -0.37
N LYS A 239 -9.85 34.00 0.16
CA LYS A 239 -8.53 33.34 0.01
C LYS A 239 -8.50 32.46 -1.23
N PRO A 240 -7.35 32.34 -1.94
CA PRO A 240 -7.24 31.44 -3.08
C PRO A 240 -7.55 30.00 -2.65
N MET A 241 -8.54 29.40 -3.32
CA MET A 241 -8.95 28.04 -3.07
C MET A 241 -7.82 27.10 -3.47
N ARG A 242 -7.49 26.13 -2.63
CA ARG A 242 -6.44 25.14 -2.90
C ARG A 242 -7.07 23.77 -3.08
N GLN A 243 -6.58 23.05 -4.06
CA GLN A 243 -6.94 21.65 -4.30
C GLN A 243 -5.67 20.79 -4.31
N GLU A 244 -5.87 19.48 -4.24
CA GLU A 244 -4.78 18.54 -4.39
C GLU A 244 -4.20 18.61 -5.82
N SER A 245 -2.87 18.67 -5.95
CA SER A 245 -2.24 19.00 -7.22
C SER A 245 -2.43 17.94 -8.30
N PHE A 246 -2.58 18.38 -9.54
CA PHE A 246 -2.55 17.55 -10.75
C PHE A 246 -1.16 17.47 -11.38
N ASN A 247 -0.11 17.87 -10.66
CA ASN A 247 1.27 17.63 -11.06
C ASN A 247 1.54 16.14 -11.31
N ALA A 248 2.17 15.82 -12.44
CA ALA A 248 2.35 14.43 -12.85
C ALA A 248 3.22 13.61 -11.89
N ILE A 249 4.30 14.20 -11.36
CA ILE A 249 5.20 13.53 -10.40
C ILE A 249 4.46 13.25 -9.10
N TYR A 250 3.67 14.21 -8.62
CA TYR A 250 2.83 14.02 -7.44
C TYR A 250 1.83 12.88 -7.64
N MET A 251 1.08 12.92 -8.75
CA MET A 251 0.07 11.91 -9.05
C MET A 251 0.66 10.50 -9.17
N MET A 252 1.85 10.34 -9.76
CA MET A 252 2.53 9.04 -9.83
C MET A 252 2.88 8.50 -8.42
N ALA A 253 3.39 9.38 -7.55
CA ALA A 253 3.76 9.01 -6.19
C ALA A 253 2.54 8.76 -5.28
N ASP A 254 1.53 9.64 -5.31
CA ASP A 254 0.32 9.54 -4.48
C ASP A 254 -0.57 8.35 -4.86
N SER A 255 -0.73 8.09 -6.17
CA SER A 255 -1.46 6.91 -6.66
C SER A 255 -0.81 5.59 -6.24
N GLY A 256 0.50 5.62 -5.93
CA GLY A 256 1.31 4.43 -5.72
C GLY A 256 1.61 3.65 -7.00
N ALA A 257 1.38 4.25 -8.17
CA ALA A 257 1.68 3.67 -9.47
C ALA A 257 3.20 3.54 -9.67
N ARG A 258 3.93 4.63 -9.44
CA ARG A 258 5.39 4.69 -9.59
C ARG A 258 5.96 5.85 -8.79
N GLY A 259 7.11 5.66 -8.16
CA GLY A 259 7.69 6.72 -7.33
C GLY A 259 7.38 6.52 -5.85
N SER A 260 8.32 6.91 -5.00
CA SER A 260 8.09 7.08 -3.57
C SER A 260 8.42 8.52 -3.17
N ALA A 261 7.92 8.98 -2.03
CA ALA A 261 8.28 10.30 -1.49
C ALA A 261 9.82 10.49 -1.40
N ALA A 262 10.56 9.42 -1.09
CA ALA A 262 12.02 9.43 -1.08
C ALA A 262 12.64 9.66 -2.47
N GLN A 263 12.04 9.13 -3.54
CA GLN A 263 12.50 9.38 -4.91
C GLN A 263 12.15 10.80 -5.36
N VAL A 264 10.94 11.29 -5.05
CA VAL A 264 10.54 12.67 -5.35
C VAL A 264 11.46 13.67 -4.63
N ARG A 265 11.82 13.39 -3.37
CA ARG A 265 12.80 14.18 -2.59
C ARG A 265 14.13 14.33 -3.30
N GLN A 266 14.64 13.28 -3.94
CA GLN A 266 15.91 13.35 -4.68
C GLN A 266 15.80 14.16 -5.99
N LEU A 267 14.62 14.22 -6.59
CA LEU A 267 14.39 14.98 -7.82
C LEU A 267 14.38 16.49 -7.57
N ALA A 268 13.63 16.95 -6.55
CA ALA A 268 13.36 18.38 -6.37
C ALA A 268 13.77 18.95 -4.99
N GLY A 269 14.02 18.12 -3.98
CA GLY A 269 14.47 18.56 -2.65
C GLY A 269 15.99 18.67 -2.56
N MET A 270 16.59 17.81 -1.75
CA MET A 270 18.03 17.56 -1.69
C MET A 270 18.29 16.06 -1.59
N ARG A 271 19.40 15.60 -2.19
CA ARG A 271 19.73 14.16 -2.17
C ARG A 271 20.18 13.67 -0.78
N GLY A 272 20.78 14.55 0.02
CA GLY A 272 21.06 14.29 1.43
C GLY A 272 22.35 13.49 1.68
N LEU A 273 22.35 12.75 2.80
CA LEU A 273 23.50 11.99 3.29
C LEU A 273 23.65 10.65 2.57
N MET A 274 24.90 10.27 2.29
CA MET A 274 25.25 9.03 1.60
C MET A 274 26.05 8.10 2.51
N ALA A 275 25.85 6.79 2.36
CA ALA A 275 26.64 5.78 3.06
C ALA A 275 27.94 5.44 2.31
N LYS A 276 29.03 5.26 3.06
CA LYS A 276 30.29 4.69 2.59
C LYS A 276 30.17 3.16 2.42
N PRO A 277 31.14 2.51 1.74
CA PRO A 277 31.15 1.06 1.59
C PRO A 277 31.24 0.29 2.91
N ASP A 278 31.79 0.87 3.98
CA ASP A 278 31.82 0.29 5.33
C ASP A 278 30.47 0.39 6.07
N GLY A 279 29.54 1.20 5.57
CA GLY A 279 28.23 1.47 6.19
C GLY A 279 28.18 2.74 7.04
N SER A 280 29.32 3.41 7.28
CA SER A 280 29.34 4.72 7.94
C SER A 280 28.75 5.81 7.03
N ILE A 281 28.21 6.87 7.62
CA ILE A 281 27.61 7.97 6.87
C ILE A 281 28.70 9.01 6.53
N ILE A 282 28.67 9.54 5.31
CA ILE A 282 29.55 10.65 4.91
C ILE A 282 28.97 11.94 5.49
N GLU A 283 29.77 12.66 6.31
CA GLU A 283 29.33 13.89 6.99
C GLU A 283 29.03 15.05 6.02
N THR A 284 29.59 15.02 4.82
CA THR A 284 29.33 16.00 3.76
C THR A 284 28.11 15.60 2.93
N PRO A 285 26.97 16.31 3.04
CA PRO A 285 25.76 15.95 2.31
C PRO A 285 25.81 16.42 0.85
N ILE A 286 24.95 15.83 0.03
CA ILE A 286 24.64 16.34 -1.30
C ILE A 286 23.43 17.29 -1.18
N LYS A 287 23.73 18.59 -1.16
CA LYS A 287 22.76 19.70 -1.06
C LYS A 287 21.93 19.89 -2.34
N ALA A 288 22.50 19.52 -3.49
CA ALA A 288 21.84 19.58 -4.78
C ALA A 288 20.82 18.43 -4.96
N ASN A 289 19.97 18.57 -5.98
CA ASN A 289 19.01 17.56 -6.42
C ASN A 289 19.26 17.23 -7.91
N PHE A 290 18.49 16.30 -8.48
CA PHE A 290 18.67 15.93 -9.89
C PHE A 290 18.25 17.02 -10.88
N ARG A 291 17.32 17.91 -10.51
CA ARG A 291 16.95 19.06 -11.34
C ARG A 291 18.08 20.08 -11.47
N ASP A 292 18.74 20.39 -10.35
CA ASP A 292 19.83 21.37 -10.25
C ASP A 292 21.14 20.82 -10.83
N GLY A 293 21.28 19.49 -10.85
CA GLY A 293 22.49 18.79 -11.28
C GLY A 293 23.49 18.56 -10.13
N LEU A 294 24.42 17.64 -10.34
CA LEU A 294 25.45 17.28 -9.35
C LEU A 294 26.84 17.67 -9.85
N ASN A 295 27.65 18.25 -8.98
CA ASN A 295 29.06 18.47 -9.30
C ASN A 295 29.85 17.15 -9.24
N VAL A 296 31.09 17.15 -9.76
CA VAL A 296 31.92 15.94 -9.88
C VAL A 296 32.12 15.23 -8.54
N LEU A 297 32.37 15.98 -7.46
CA LEU A 297 32.59 15.41 -6.13
C LEU A 297 31.32 14.78 -5.56
N GLN A 298 30.18 15.46 -5.65
CA GLN A 298 28.88 14.96 -5.20
C GLN A 298 28.47 13.70 -5.98
N TYR A 299 28.68 13.70 -7.30
CA TYR A 299 28.43 12.52 -8.12
C TYR A 299 29.33 11.37 -7.69
N PHE A 300 30.64 11.60 -7.53
CA PHE A 300 31.60 10.59 -7.08
C PHE A 300 31.25 10.00 -5.71
N ILE A 301 30.84 10.83 -4.75
CA ILE A 301 30.35 10.39 -3.43
C ILE A 301 29.13 9.47 -3.60
N SER A 302 28.17 9.84 -4.45
CA SER A 302 26.96 9.02 -4.69
C SER A 302 27.26 7.64 -5.30
N THR A 303 28.37 7.50 -6.04
CA THR A 303 28.73 6.23 -6.67
C THR A 303 29.09 5.13 -5.67
N HIS A 304 29.61 5.47 -4.50
CA HIS A 304 30.01 4.49 -3.49
C HIS A 304 28.81 3.70 -2.98
N GLY A 305 27.77 4.42 -2.53
CA GLY A 305 26.54 3.82 -2.05
C GLY A 305 25.77 3.10 -3.16
N ALA A 306 25.75 3.64 -4.38
CA ALA A 306 25.13 2.98 -5.53
C ALA A 306 25.82 1.66 -5.89
N ARG A 307 27.16 1.64 -5.98
CA ARG A 307 27.94 0.43 -6.29
C ARG A 307 27.76 -0.62 -5.20
N LYS A 308 27.83 -0.23 -3.92
CA LYS A 308 27.58 -1.16 -2.79
C LYS A 308 26.18 -1.74 -2.87
N GLY A 309 25.15 -0.92 -3.12
CA GLY A 309 23.77 -1.39 -3.23
C GLY A 309 23.56 -2.42 -4.34
N LEU A 310 24.16 -2.18 -5.52
CA LEU A 310 24.13 -3.11 -6.64
C LEU A 310 24.88 -4.42 -6.34
N ALA A 311 26.07 -4.33 -5.73
CA ALA A 311 26.87 -5.49 -5.35
C ALA A 311 26.18 -6.33 -4.26
N ASP A 312 25.66 -5.69 -3.21
CA ASP A 312 24.94 -6.35 -2.12
C ASP A 312 23.70 -7.06 -2.65
N THR A 313 22.99 -6.46 -3.60
CA THR A 313 21.85 -7.12 -4.23
C THR A 313 22.30 -8.39 -4.95
N ALA A 314 23.32 -8.29 -5.82
CA ALA A 314 23.78 -9.44 -6.58
C ALA A 314 24.27 -10.59 -5.68
N LEU A 315 24.98 -10.26 -4.59
CA LEU A 315 25.51 -11.26 -3.66
C LEU A 315 24.42 -11.86 -2.75
N LYS A 316 23.56 -11.03 -2.16
CA LYS A 316 22.56 -11.49 -1.17
C LYS A 316 21.40 -12.23 -1.82
N THR A 317 21.10 -12.00 -3.10
CA THR A 317 20.11 -12.82 -3.84
C THR A 317 20.47 -14.32 -3.81
N ALA A 318 21.76 -14.66 -3.90
CA ALA A 318 22.20 -16.05 -3.81
C ALA A 318 21.90 -16.67 -2.43
N ASN A 319 22.11 -15.91 -1.34
CA ASN A 319 21.83 -16.37 0.02
C ASN A 319 20.33 -16.63 0.25
N SER A 320 19.48 -15.75 -0.28
CA SER A 320 18.02 -15.91 -0.17
C SER A 320 17.50 -17.12 -0.97
N GLY A 321 18.03 -17.32 -2.19
CA GLY A 321 17.72 -18.51 -2.99
C GLY A 321 18.19 -19.80 -2.30
N TYR A 322 19.39 -19.79 -1.72
CA TYR A 322 19.92 -20.92 -0.96
C TYR A 322 19.08 -21.24 0.29
N LEU A 323 18.64 -20.23 1.04
CA LEU A 323 17.73 -20.39 2.17
C LEU A 323 16.42 -21.04 1.72
N THR A 324 15.84 -20.58 0.62
CA THR A 324 14.60 -21.15 0.05
C THR A 324 14.79 -22.63 -0.26
N ARG A 325 15.91 -23.00 -0.88
CA ARG A 325 16.24 -24.41 -1.15
C ARG A 325 16.30 -25.23 0.13
N ARG A 326 17.01 -24.75 1.15
CA ARG A 326 17.12 -25.44 2.44
C ARG A 326 15.77 -25.59 3.15
N LEU A 327 14.90 -24.60 3.05
CA LEU A 327 13.55 -24.69 3.58
C LEU A 327 12.77 -25.81 2.88
N VAL A 328 12.79 -25.85 1.54
CA VAL A 328 12.14 -26.91 0.76
C VAL A 328 12.73 -28.29 1.09
N ASP A 329 14.05 -28.42 1.18
CA ASP A 329 14.72 -29.70 1.51
C ASP A 329 14.22 -30.29 2.84
N VAL A 330 13.86 -29.43 3.82
CA VAL A 330 13.35 -29.85 5.13
C VAL A 330 11.84 -30.08 5.12
N THR A 331 11.07 -29.31 4.34
CA THR A 331 9.61 -29.31 4.40
C THR A 331 8.92 -30.08 3.27
N GLN A 332 9.64 -30.56 2.26
CA GLN A 332 9.04 -31.18 1.06
C GLN A 332 8.10 -32.36 1.36
N ASP A 333 8.36 -33.11 2.43
CA ASP A 333 7.56 -34.29 2.82
C ASP A 333 6.28 -33.92 3.58
N LEU A 334 6.08 -32.64 3.92
CA LEU A 334 4.91 -32.18 4.66
C LEU A 334 3.72 -31.95 3.71
N VAL A 335 2.81 -32.91 3.72
CA VAL A 335 1.58 -32.96 2.92
C VAL A 335 0.35 -33.07 3.83
N VAL A 336 -0.79 -32.56 3.38
CA VAL A 336 -2.07 -32.77 4.06
C VAL A 336 -2.55 -34.21 3.84
N THR A 337 -2.54 -35.02 4.90
CA THR A 337 -2.80 -36.47 4.80
C THR A 337 -4.11 -36.91 5.47
N GLU A 338 -4.66 -36.09 6.36
CA GLU A 338 -5.89 -36.39 7.12
C GLU A 338 -6.80 -35.15 7.20
N GLN A 339 -8.10 -35.34 7.42
CA GLN A 339 -9.02 -34.21 7.57
C GLN A 339 -8.91 -33.56 8.96
N ASP A 340 -8.85 -34.39 10.00
CA ASP A 340 -8.82 -33.96 11.39
C ASP A 340 -8.06 -34.98 12.25
N CYS A 341 -7.02 -34.54 12.95
CA CYS A 341 -6.27 -35.38 13.88
C CYS A 341 -6.94 -35.52 15.26
N GLY A 342 -8.04 -34.82 15.51
CA GLY A 342 -8.79 -34.87 16.79
C GLY A 342 -8.12 -34.13 17.96
N THR A 343 -7.01 -33.43 17.74
CA THR A 343 -6.31 -32.71 18.81
C THR A 343 -7.12 -31.52 19.31
N THR A 344 -7.13 -31.34 20.62
CA THR A 344 -7.65 -30.14 21.32
C THR A 344 -6.52 -29.18 21.70
N GLU A 345 -5.27 -29.57 21.41
CA GLU A 345 -4.13 -28.70 21.58
C GLU A 345 -4.08 -27.62 20.50
N GLY A 346 -3.49 -26.49 20.87
CA GLY A 346 -3.47 -25.30 20.04
C GLY A 346 -2.67 -24.19 20.68
N LEU A 347 -2.45 -23.13 19.91
CA LEU A 347 -1.73 -21.94 20.36
C LEU A 347 -2.73 -20.85 20.74
N VAL A 348 -2.61 -20.33 21.97
CA VAL A 348 -3.33 -19.12 22.37
C VAL A 348 -2.76 -17.94 21.60
N THR A 349 -3.58 -17.35 20.73
CA THR A 349 -3.18 -16.25 19.85
C THR A 349 -3.82 -14.96 20.33
N LYS A 350 -3.01 -13.91 20.43
CA LYS A 350 -3.38 -12.54 20.88
C LYS A 350 -2.90 -11.53 19.84
N ALA A 351 -3.41 -10.29 19.90
CA ALA A 351 -2.80 -9.19 19.17
C ALA A 351 -1.32 -9.02 19.56
N LEU A 352 -0.45 -8.75 18.58
CA LEU A 352 0.98 -8.52 18.82
C LEU A 352 1.21 -7.05 19.17
N ILE A 353 1.46 -6.77 20.45
CA ILE A 353 1.72 -5.42 20.95
C ILE A 353 3.22 -5.27 21.21
N LYS A 354 3.86 -4.24 20.64
CA LYS A 354 5.23 -3.84 21.00
C LYS A 354 5.28 -2.34 21.21
N GLY A 355 5.83 -1.90 22.34
CA GLY A 355 6.00 -0.48 22.63
C GLY A 355 4.69 0.32 22.75
N GLY A 356 3.57 -0.33 23.08
CA GLY A 356 2.25 0.31 23.18
C GLY A 356 1.48 0.42 21.87
N GLU A 357 2.08 0.04 20.73
CA GLU A 357 1.39 -0.04 19.45
C GLU A 357 1.01 -1.49 19.12
N VAL A 358 -0.21 -1.66 18.59
CA VAL A 358 -0.65 -2.93 18.00
C VAL A 358 0.03 -3.05 16.63
N ILE A 359 1.03 -3.94 16.54
CA ILE A 359 1.74 -4.21 15.28
C ILE A 359 0.88 -5.08 14.38
N GLU A 360 0.25 -6.11 14.96
CA GLU A 360 -0.58 -7.05 14.23
C GLU A 360 -1.84 -7.30 15.06
N PRO A 361 -3.03 -6.96 14.54
CA PRO A 361 -4.28 -7.16 15.25
C PRO A 361 -4.61 -8.65 15.37
N LEU A 362 -5.52 -8.99 16.29
CA LEU A 362 -5.92 -10.39 16.49
C LEU A 362 -6.53 -10.96 15.21
N HIS A 363 -7.37 -10.20 14.52
CA HIS A 363 -8.09 -10.66 13.34
C HIS A 363 -7.16 -11.20 12.23
N ASP A 364 -6.05 -10.52 11.95
CA ASP A 364 -5.08 -10.95 10.94
C ASP A 364 -4.40 -12.26 11.34
N ARG A 365 -4.16 -12.47 12.64
CA ARG A 365 -3.44 -13.65 13.14
C ARG A 365 -4.29 -14.92 13.16
N ILE A 366 -5.61 -14.78 13.35
CA ILE A 366 -6.55 -15.91 13.47
C ILE A 366 -7.27 -16.21 12.15
N LEU A 367 -7.23 -15.30 11.17
CA LEU A 367 -7.89 -15.49 9.88
C LEU A 367 -7.45 -16.80 9.20
N GLY A 368 -8.44 -17.59 8.79
CA GLY A 368 -8.24 -18.87 8.13
C GLY A 368 -7.76 -20.00 9.04
N ARG A 369 -7.66 -19.77 10.36
CA ARG A 369 -7.34 -20.82 11.34
C ARG A 369 -8.60 -21.49 11.85
N VAL A 370 -8.44 -22.64 12.50
CA VAL A 370 -9.53 -23.38 13.13
C VAL A 370 -9.47 -23.21 14.64
N ALA A 371 -10.59 -22.88 15.27
CA ALA A 371 -10.68 -22.78 16.73
C ALA A 371 -10.41 -24.14 17.39
N ALA A 372 -9.50 -24.18 18.36
CA ALA A 372 -9.17 -25.41 19.11
C ALA A 372 -10.17 -25.65 20.25
N LEU A 373 -10.72 -24.58 20.81
CA LEU A 373 -11.73 -24.57 21.88
C LEU A 373 -12.91 -23.68 21.49
N ASP A 374 -14.00 -23.78 22.22
CA ASP A 374 -15.16 -22.90 22.07
C ASP A 374 -14.74 -21.44 22.32
N VAL A 375 -15.16 -20.55 21.41
CA VAL A 375 -14.97 -19.11 21.55
C VAL A 375 -16.16 -18.55 22.31
N LEU A 376 -15.90 -18.03 23.50
CA LEU A 376 -16.93 -17.52 24.40
C LEU A 376 -17.07 -16.01 24.29
N HIS A 377 -18.29 -15.51 24.47
CA HIS A 377 -18.55 -14.08 24.59
C HIS A 377 -18.00 -13.58 25.93
N PRO A 378 -17.26 -12.45 25.98
CA PRO A 378 -16.61 -11.98 27.20
C PRO A 378 -17.62 -11.67 28.32
N GLU A 379 -18.72 -10.98 27.98
CA GLU A 379 -19.76 -10.60 28.95
C GLU A 379 -20.77 -11.71 29.27
N THR A 380 -21.37 -12.35 28.26
CA THR A 380 -22.47 -13.31 28.47
C THR A 380 -22.01 -14.73 28.74
N GLN A 381 -20.73 -15.05 28.48
CA GLN A 381 -20.16 -16.41 28.56
C GLN A 381 -20.86 -17.43 27.64
N GLU A 382 -21.67 -16.98 26.68
CA GLU A 382 -22.29 -17.85 25.68
C GLU A 382 -21.27 -18.26 24.61
N VAL A 383 -21.44 -19.46 24.05
CA VAL A 383 -20.58 -19.96 22.96
C VAL A 383 -20.95 -19.21 21.68
N VAL A 384 -20.02 -18.38 21.19
CA VAL A 384 -20.16 -17.65 19.92
C VAL A 384 -19.83 -18.57 18.76
N TYR A 385 -18.69 -19.27 18.84
CA TYR A 385 -18.27 -20.24 17.84
C TYR A 385 -17.80 -21.53 18.53
N PRO A 386 -18.32 -22.70 18.14
CA PRO A 386 -17.88 -23.97 18.71
C PRO A 386 -16.46 -24.33 18.27
N ALA A 387 -15.81 -25.20 19.05
CA ALA A 387 -14.52 -25.78 18.71
C ALA A 387 -14.57 -26.47 17.34
N GLY A 388 -13.50 -26.34 16.56
CA GLY A 388 -13.42 -26.88 15.20
C GLY A 388 -14.00 -25.99 14.12
N THR A 389 -14.52 -24.81 14.46
CA THR A 389 -14.98 -23.81 13.48
C THR A 389 -13.80 -23.19 12.72
N LEU A 390 -13.90 -23.13 11.39
CA LEU A 390 -12.96 -22.41 10.54
C LEU A 390 -13.29 -20.91 10.61
N LEU A 391 -12.33 -20.11 11.05
CA LEU A 391 -12.49 -18.67 11.20
C LEU A 391 -12.29 -18.00 9.83
N THR A 392 -13.37 -17.56 9.20
CA THR A 392 -13.34 -16.74 7.98
C THR A 392 -13.49 -15.26 8.34
N GLU A 393 -13.51 -14.39 7.34
CA GLU A 393 -13.57 -12.95 7.53
C GLU A 393 -14.77 -12.51 8.38
N ASP A 394 -15.95 -13.09 8.15
CA ASP A 394 -17.17 -12.74 8.88
C ASP A 394 -17.08 -13.15 10.37
N GLU A 395 -16.55 -14.35 10.64
CA GLU A 395 -16.36 -14.79 12.03
C GLU A 395 -15.32 -13.94 12.75
N VAL A 396 -14.25 -13.58 12.05
CA VAL A 396 -13.16 -12.80 12.62
C VAL A 396 -13.58 -11.34 12.86
N GLU A 397 -14.33 -10.70 11.96
CA GLU A 397 -14.91 -9.38 12.17
C GLU A 397 -15.88 -9.40 13.36
N HIS A 398 -16.67 -10.46 13.51
CA HIS A 398 -17.55 -10.63 14.66
C HIS A 398 -16.76 -10.80 15.97
N ILE A 399 -15.68 -11.62 15.99
CA ILE A 399 -14.80 -11.79 17.16
C ILE A 399 -14.17 -10.45 17.58
N ASP A 400 -13.72 -9.65 16.62
CA ASP A 400 -13.12 -8.33 16.87
C ASP A 400 -14.18 -7.34 17.40
N ALA A 401 -15.39 -7.35 16.83
CA ALA A 401 -16.51 -6.51 17.28
C ALA A 401 -16.99 -6.84 18.71
N LEU A 402 -16.87 -8.10 19.11
CA LEU A 402 -17.17 -8.56 20.48
C LEU A 402 -16.07 -8.20 21.48
N GLY A 403 -14.90 -7.71 21.03
CA GLY A 403 -13.79 -7.36 21.91
C GLY A 403 -13.10 -8.57 22.55
N ILE A 404 -13.03 -9.70 21.82
CA ILE A 404 -12.34 -10.90 22.31
C ILE A 404 -10.82 -10.74 22.15
N ASP A 405 -10.07 -10.78 23.24
CA ASP A 405 -8.62 -10.51 23.23
C ASP A 405 -7.74 -11.71 22.82
N GLU A 406 -8.22 -12.92 23.04
CA GLU A 406 -7.46 -14.14 22.78
C GLU A 406 -8.34 -15.28 22.24
N VAL A 407 -7.78 -16.02 21.28
CA VAL A 407 -8.43 -17.22 20.71
C VAL A 407 -7.40 -18.35 20.67
N LYS A 408 -7.75 -19.52 21.19
CA LYS A 408 -6.92 -20.73 21.05
C LYS A 408 -7.20 -21.35 19.69
N VAL A 409 -6.21 -21.29 18.79
CA VAL A 409 -6.32 -21.83 17.42
C VAL A 409 -5.45 -23.07 17.24
N ARG A 410 -5.89 -24.01 16.40
CA ARG A 410 -5.09 -25.17 16.01
C ARG A 410 -3.92 -24.73 15.16
N THR A 411 -2.79 -25.44 15.28
CA THR A 411 -1.57 -25.11 14.53
C THR A 411 -0.88 -26.37 14.01
N ALA A 412 -0.05 -26.20 12.98
CA ALA A 412 0.78 -27.26 12.43
C ALA A 412 1.69 -27.95 13.47
N LEU A 413 2.16 -27.22 14.48
CA LEU A 413 3.05 -27.74 15.52
C LEU A 413 2.35 -28.62 16.56
N THR A 414 1.03 -28.43 16.72
CA THR A 414 0.20 -29.15 17.71
C THR A 414 -0.58 -30.30 17.07
N CYS A 415 -0.27 -30.64 15.82
CA CYS A 415 -0.98 -31.68 15.07
C CYS A 415 -0.52 -33.08 15.47
N ASP A 416 -1.47 -33.97 15.78
CA ASP A 416 -1.21 -35.35 16.19
C ASP A 416 -1.05 -36.35 15.02
N THR A 417 -1.34 -35.92 13.78
CA THR A 417 -1.17 -36.74 12.57
C THR A 417 0.29 -37.18 12.41
N ARG A 418 0.52 -38.50 12.30
CA ARG A 418 1.84 -39.05 12.03
C ARG A 418 2.14 -38.98 10.54
N TYR A 419 3.32 -38.46 10.17
CA TYR A 419 3.76 -38.31 8.77
C TYR A 419 2.83 -37.44 7.90
N GLY A 420 2.64 -36.19 8.30
CA GLY A 420 1.86 -35.20 7.56
C GLY A 420 1.22 -34.18 8.50
N ILE A 421 0.19 -33.52 8.02
CA ILE A 421 -0.63 -32.60 8.80
C ILE A 421 -2.10 -32.81 8.45
N CYS A 422 -3.00 -32.60 9.43
CA CYS A 422 -4.43 -32.61 9.13
C CYS A 422 -4.93 -31.26 8.59
N ALA A 423 -5.98 -31.29 7.77
CA ALA A 423 -6.56 -30.09 7.16
C ALA A 423 -7.01 -29.05 8.20
N LYS A 424 -7.59 -29.48 9.34
CA LYS A 424 -8.00 -28.56 10.40
C LYS A 424 -6.85 -27.89 11.15
N CYS A 425 -5.71 -28.57 11.34
CA CYS A 425 -4.54 -27.96 12.00
C CYS A 425 -3.80 -26.97 11.09
N TYR A 426 -3.88 -27.15 9.78
CA TYR A 426 -3.39 -26.17 8.81
C TYR A 426 -4.35 -24.97 8.70
N GLY A 427 -5.63 -25.27 8.44
CA GLY A 427 -6.70 -24.31 8.22
C GLY A 427 -6.99 -24.09 6.73
N ARG A 428 -7.20 -22.83 6.37
CA ARG A 428 -7.58 -22.38 5.03
C ARG A 428 -6.37 -22.34 4.09
N ASP A 429 -6.58 -22.81 2.85
CA ASP A 429 -5.74 -22.48 1.71
C ASP A 429 -5.91 -21.00 1.36
N LEU A 430 -4.89 -20.20 1.67
CA LEU A 430 -4.89 -18.77 1.40
C LEU A 430 -4.92 -18.46 -0.12
N GLY A 431 -4.41 -19.35 -0.97
CA GLY A 431 -4.42 -19.16 -2.42
C GLY A 431 -5.80 -19.36 -3.05
N ARG A 432 -6.67 -20.16 -2.42
CA ARG A 432 -7.99 -20.54 -2.97
C ARG A 432 -9.19 -20.09 -2.16
N GLY A 433 -8.97 -19.63 -0.93
CA GLY A 433 -10.04 -19.08 -0.10
C GLY A 433 -10.92 -20.12 0.62
N ARG A 434 -10.52 -21.39 0.65
CA ARG A 434 -11.30 -22.50 1.22
C ARG A 434 -10.42 -23.38 2.08
N LEU A 435 -11.02 -24.26 2.90
CA LEU A 435 -10.26 -25.23 3.68
C LEU A 435 -9.28 -26.00 2.79
N ILE A 436 -8.06 -26.22 3.27
CA ILE A 436 -7.01 -26.87 2.49
C ILE A 436 -7.45 -28.25 1.99
N SER A 437 -7.12 -28.56 0.74
CA SER A 437 -7.48 -29.83 0.12
C SER A 437 -6.55 -30.95 0.60
N MET A 438 -7.09 -32.15 0.67
CA MET A 438 -6.31 -33.36 0.91
C MET A 438 -5.27 -33.56 -0.20
N GLY A 439 -4.04 -33.91 0.18
CA GLY A 439 -2.92 -34.12 -0.73
C GLY A 439 -2.15 -32.85 -1.12
N GLU A 440 -2.50 -31.67 -0.61
CA GLU A 440 -1.75 -30.44 -0.91
C GLU A 440 -0.38 -30.45 -0.21
N ALA A 441 0.68 -30.13 -0.96
CA ALA A 441 2.06 -30.10 -0.48
C ALA A 441 2.38 -28.79 0.27
N VAL A 442 1.78 -28.62 1.44
CA VAL A 442 1.86 -27.40 2.25
C VAL A 442 3.28 -27.03 2.69
N GLY A 443 4.17 -28.01 2.83
CA GLY A 443 5.56 -27.73 3.19
C GLY A 443 6.33 -26.99 2.12
N VAL A 444 6.15 -27.35 0.85
CA VAL A 444 6.76 -26.64 -0.29
C VAL A 444 6.18 -25.24 -0.41
N ILE A 445 4.86 -25.10 -0.26
CA ILE A 445 4.17 -23.81 -0.29
C ILE A 445 4.70 -22.90 0.83
N ALA A 446 4.82 -23.40 2.06
CA ALA A 446 5.34 -22.63 3.19
C ALA A 446 6.78 -22.14 2.96
N ALA A 447 7.65 -23.01 2.44
CA ALA A 447 9.04 -22.66 2.13
C ALA A 447 9.13 -21.55 1.06
N GLN A 448 8.32 -21.63 0.00
CA GLN A 448 8.26 -20.62 -1.05
C GLN A 448 7.68 -19.29 -0.55
N SER A 449 6.61 -19.35 0.25
CA SER A 449 5.97 -18.18 0.86
C SER A 449 6.88 -17.40 1.82
N ILE A 450 7.97 -18.01 2.31
CA ILE A 450 9.02 -17.34 3.10
C ILE A 450 10.17 -16.88 2.20
N GLY A 451 10.63 -17.76 1.31
CA GLY A 451 11.83 -17.53 0.51
C GLY A 451 11.68 -16.48 -0.59
N GLU A 452 10.53 -16.44 -1.26
CA GLU A 452 10.25 -15.51 -2.34
C GLU A 452 10.23 -14.05 -1.84
N PRO A 453 9.47 -13.71 -0.77
CA PRO A 453 9.50 -12.35 -0.21
C PRO A 453 10.87 -11.97 0.35
N GLY A 454 11.62 -12.90 0.95
CA GLY A 454 12.99 -12.65 1.41
C GLY A 454 13.93 -12.22 0.28
N THR A 455 13.75 -12.80 -0.90
CA THR A 455 14.53 -12.45 -2.10
C THR A 455 14.10 -11.09 -2.63
N GLN A 456 12.80 -10.80 -2.67
CA GLN A 456 12.29 -9.49 -3.07
C GLN A 456 12.77 -8.36 -2.14
N LEU A 457 12.73 -8.56 -0.82
CA LEU A 457 13.16 -7.58 0.17
C LEU A 457 14.64 -7.25 0.01
N THR A 458 15.45 -8.27 -0.22
CA THR A 458 16.87 -8.10 -0.53
C THR A 458 17.07 -7.27 -1.80
N MET A 459 16.30 -7.54 -2.86
CA MET A 459 16.42 -6.74 -4.08
C MET A 459 15.92 -5.30 -3.92
N ARG A 460 14.77 -5.06 -3.29
CA ARG A 460 14.17 -3.71 -3.22
C ARG A 460 14.87 -2.76 -2.25
N THR A 461 15.40 -3.26 -1.14
CA THR A 461 15.93 -2.42 -0.06
C THR A 461 17.30 -1.82 -0.39
N PHE A 462 18.15 -2.53 -1.14
CA PHE A 462 19.54 -2.10 -1.39
C PHE A 462 19.72 -1.29 -2.68
N HIS A 463 18.70 -1.16 -3.53
CA HIS A 463 18.76 -0.38 -4.79
C HIS A 463 18.43 1.12 -4.65
N ILE A 464 18.38 1.67 -3.43
CA ILE A 464 18.00 3.09 -3.21
C ILE A 464 19.17 4.06 -3.52
N GLY A 465 20.24 3.57 -4.17
CA GLY A 465 21.33 4.42 -4.69
C GLY A 465 22.17 5.08 -3.60
N GLY A 466 22.25 4.46 -2.42
CA GLY A 466 23.10 4.92 -1.31
C GLY A 466 22.55 6.07 -0.46
N ALA A 467 21.38 6.62 -0.83
CA ALA A 467 20.75 7.68 -0.07
C ALA A 467 20.18 7.16 1.24
N VAL A 468 20.54 7.80 2.34
CA VAL A 468 20.04 7.45 3.68
C VAL A 468 18.77 8.26 3.94
N SER A 469 17.66 7.56 4.13
CA SER A 469 16.42 8.15 4.66
C SER A 469 16.21 7.65 6.07
N ARG A 470 15.90 8.55 7.01
CA ARG A 470 15.57 8.17 8.39
C ARG A 470 14.22 7.44 8.39
N THR A 471 14.15 6.31 9.08
CA THR A 471 12.86 5.70 9.44
C THR A 471 12.33 6.48 10.63
N ALA A 472 11.36 7.36 10.42
CA ALA A 472 10.72 8.06 11.53
C ALA A 472 9.96 7.04 12.39
N SER A 473 10.30 6.96 13.68
CA SER A 473 9.41 6.38 14.68
C SER A 473 8.21 7.31 14.82
N VAL A 474 7.02 6.81 14.50
CA VAL A 474 5.77 7.57 14.73
C VAL A 474 5.71 7.87 16.22
N SER A 475 5.89 9.14 16.59
CA SER A 475 6.03 9.57 17.99
C SER A 475 4.71 10.10 18.56
N GLN A 476 3.64 10.13 17.75
CA GLN A 476 2.35 10.69 18.12
C GLN A 476 1.26 9.66 17.87
N ALA A 477 0.69 9.16 18.97
CA ALA A 477 -0.62 8.54 18.96
C ALA A 477 -1.67 9.67 18.83
N GLU A 478 -2.23 9.86 17.65
CA GLU A 478 -3.50 10.58 17.50
C GLU A 478 -4.63 9.64 17.95
N SER A 479 -5.40 10.06 18.97
CA SER A 479 -6.61 9.36 19.37
C SER A 479 -7.61 9.40 18.22
N LYS A 480 -7.85 8.25 17.57
CA LYS A 480 -8.89 8.10 16.53
C LYS A 480 -10.27 7.74 17.10
N SER A 481 -10.43 7.85 18.41
CA SER A 481 -11.70 7.65 19.13
C SER A 481 -12.16 8.99 19.70
N ASN A 482 -13.43 9.33 19.48
CA ASN A 482 -14.14 10.27 20.36
C ASN A 482 -14.55 9.51 21.62
N GLY A 483 -13.59 9.28 22.54
CA GLY A 483 -13.81 8.52 23.77
C GLY A 483 -12.53 7.89 24.27
#